data_AF-A0A927XEI8-F1
#
_entry.id   AF-A0A927XEI8-F1
#
_cell.length_a   1.000
_cell.length_b   1.000
_cell.length_c   1.000
_cell.angle_alpha   90.00
_cell.angle_beta   90.00
_cell.angle_gamma   90.00
#
_symmetry.space_group_name_H-M   'P 1'
#
loop_
_entity.id
_entity.type
_entity.pdbx_description
1 polymer ?
#
loop_
_entity_poly.entity_id
_entity_poly.type
_entity_poly.pdbx_seq_one_letter_code
_entity_poly.pdbx_strand_id
1 'polypeptide(L)'
;MKIEKLDDDNYIVFLNKLYIGNNKLELKNDFEEYFKSLFKVLNNYYGIDIIGYYNIQIFCDNLYGYIIEIKKEDLEFYEYYQNHVDMKIIINDKQKFMYKVSNTSVVCPGVLKYCYLRKLNNDIYLIPKKTITQVQLGYLVENSDIVYGSKALDLLNRTENIKTKQIFV
;
A
#
# COMPACT_ATOMS: atom_id res chain seq x y z
N MET A 1 -2.32 8.81 5.01
CA MET A 1 -2.98 7.92 4.03
C MET A 1 -2.58 8.44 2.68
N LYS A 2 -2.24 7.57 1.73
CA LYS A 2 -1.98 7.93 0.34
C LYS A 2 -2.97 7.15 -0.53
N ILE A 3 -3.57 7.81 -1.52
CA ILE A 3 -4.50 7.18 -2.45
C ILE A 3 -3.98 7.42 -3.85
N GLU A 4 -3.98 6.38 -4.65
CA GLU A 4 -3.64 6.40 -6.07
C GLU A 4 -4.86 5.92 -6.85
N LYS A 5 -5.38 6.78 -7.73
CA LYS A 5 -6.46 6.43 -8.65
C LYS A 5 -5.81 5.92 -9.94
N LEU A 6 -5.98 4.63 -10.24
CA LEU A 6 -5.45 4.04 -11.47
C LEU A 6 -6.37 4.37 -12.65
N ASP A 7 -7.68 4.23 -12.43
CA ASP A 7 -8.77 4.62 -13.31
C ASP A 7 -10.05 4.83 -12.49
N ASP A 8 -11.22 4.93 -13.13
CA ASP A 8 -12.49 5.19 -12.45
C ASP A 8 -12.96 4.03 -11.55
N ASP A 9 -12.50 2.81 -11.80
CA ASP A 9 -12.94 1.59 -11.13
C ASP A 9 -11.87 0.99 -10.22
N ASN A 10 -10.60 1.41 -10.38
CA ASN A 10 -9.46 0.84 -9.69
C ASN A 10 -8.71 1.89 -8.85
N TYR A 11 -8.58 1.59 -7.56
CA TYR A 11 -7.92 2.44 -6.57
C TYR A 11 -6.93 1.65 -5.74
N ILE A 12 -5.81 2.29 -5.38
CA ILE A 12 -4.87 1.78 -4.39
C ILE A 12 -4.85 2.74 -3.20
N VAL A 13 -5.08 2.21 -2.01
CA VAL A 13 -5.03 2.96 -0.75
C VAL A 13 -3.89 2.43 0.11
N PHE A 14 -2.93 3.29 0.41
CA PHE A 14 -1.90 3.02 1.41
C PHE A 14 -2.29 3.59 2.77
N LEU A 15 -2.39 2.70 3.74
CA LEU A 15 -2.66 3.00 5.14
C LEU A 15 -1.46 2.65 5.99
N ASN A 16 -0.82 3.66 6.57
CA ASN A 16 0.18 3.39 7.60
C ASN A 16 -0.51 2.87 8.88
N LYS A 17 0.27 2.24 9.76
CA LYS A 17 -0.26 1.68 11.02
C LYS A 17 -1.06 2.64 11.92
N LEU A 18 -0.84 3.96 11.83
CA LEU A 18 -1.59 4.91 12.66
C LEU A 18 -3.08 4.93 12.32
N TYR A 19 -3.43 4.70 11.05
CA TYR A 19 -4.83 4.68 10.59
C TYR A 19 -5.60 3.43 11.05
N ILE A 20 -4.88 2.42 11.55
CA ILE A 20 -5.45 1.12 11.92
C ILE A 20 -5.46 0.98 13.46
N GLY A 21 -4.65 1.78 14.17
CA GLY A 21 -4.55 1.75 15.63
C GLY A 21 -3.89 0.46 16.16
N ASN A 22 -4.11 0.18 17.45
CA ASN A 22 -3.65 -1.08 18.08
C ASN A 22 -4.46 -2.31 17.65
N ASN A 23 -5.56 -2.10 16.93
CA ASN A 23 -6.38 -3.16 16.39
C ASN A 23 -5.61 -3.76 15.22
N LYS A 24 -4.78 -4.77 15.51
CA LYS A 24 -4.37 -5.68 14.45
C LYS A 24 -5.65 -6.12 13.74
N LEU A 25 -5.63 -6.04 12.42
CA LEU A 25 -6.66 -6.52 11.51
C LEU A 25 -6.81 -8.06 11.60
N GLU A 26 -7.13 -8.58 12.79
CA GLU A 26 -7.20 -10.00 13.15
C GLU A 26 -8.64 -10.54 13.12
N LEU A 27 -9.67 -9.72 12.85
CA LEU A 27 -11.08 -10.16 12.86
C LEU A 27 -11.82 -9.74 11.59
N LYS A 28 -12.17 -10.74 10.77
CA LYS A 28 -12.90 -10.59 9.48
C LYS A 28 -14.17 -9.72 9.57
N ASN A 29 -14.89 -9.77 10.69
CA ASN A 29 -16.16 -9.05 10.85
C ASN A 29 -16.01 -7.52 10.96
N ASP A 30 -14.84 -7.03 11.41
CA ASP A 30 -14.60 -5.59 11.54
C ASP A 30 -14.22 -4.93 10.20
N PHE A 31 -13.84 -5.73 9.18
CA PHE A 31 -13.36 -5.19 7.91
C PHE A 31 -14.48 -4.59 7.08
N GLU A 32 -15.65 -5.22 7.00
CA GLU A 32 -16.75 -4.64 6.20
C GLU A 32 -17.19 -3.29 6.76
N GLU A 33 -17.29 -3.15 8.09
CA GLU A 33 -17.59 -1.86 8.72
C GLU A 33 -16.47 -0.85 8.53
N TYR A 34 -15.21 -1.28 8.62
CA TYR A 34 -14.06 -0.46 8.30
C TYR A 34 -14.10 0.04 6.86
N PHE A 35 -14.37 -0.84 5.88
CA PHE A 35 -14.45 -0.46 4.47
C PHE A 35 -15.64 0.40 4.15
N LYS A 36 -16.81 0.16 4.77
CA LYS A 36 -17.94 1.09 4.68
C LYS A 36 -17.55 2.48 5.18
N SER A 37 -16.77 2.56 6.26
CA SER A 37 -16.27 3.82 6.80
C SER A 37 -15.22 4.46 5.89
N LEU A 38 -14.27 3.68 5.37
CA LEU A 38 -13.26 4.11 4.41
C LEU A 38 -13.92 4.65 3.14
N PHE A 39 -14.91 3.94 2.61
CA PHE A 39 -15.65 4.33 1.42
C PHE A 39 -16.41 5.64 1.62
N LYS A 40 -17.00 5.88 2.81
CA LYS A 40 -17.55 7.19 3.16
C LYS A 40 -16.49 8.29 3.16
N VAL A 41 -15.29 8.01 3.67
CA VAL A 41 -14.16 8.97 3.63
C VAL A 41 -13.74 9.24 2.17
N LEU A 42 -13.65 8.21 1.34
CA LEU A 42 -13.32 8.35 -0.09
C LEU A 42 -14.38 9.18 -0.83
N ASN A 43 -15.66 8.95 -0.59
CA ASN A 43 -16.74 9.74 -1.17
C ASN A 43 -16.68 11.20 -0.70
N ASN A 44 -16.67 11.42 0.62
CA ASN A 44 -16.77 12.76 1.20
C ASN A 44 -15.57 13.68 0.91
N TYR A 45 -14.36 13.12 0.87
CA TYR A 45 -13.13 13.93 0.75
C TYR A 45 -12.46 13.83 -0.61
N TYR A 46 -12.77 12.80 -1.40
CA TYR A 46 -12.11 12.56 -2.70
C TYR A 46 -13.12 12.49 -3.87
N GLY A 47 -14.43 12.64 -3.62
CA GLY A 47 -15.46 12.65 -4.65
C GLY A 47 -15.62 11.33 -5.39
N ILE A 48 -15.20 10.22 -4.77
CA ILE A 48 -15.29 8.88 -5.34
C ILE A 48 -16.69 8.32 -5.01
N ASP A 49 -17.55 8.17 -6.01
CA ASP A 49 -18.86 7.56 -5.82
C ASP A 49 -18.74 6.04 -5.72
N ILE A 50 -19.19 5.47 -4.61
CA ILE A 50 -18.98 4.06 -4.27
C ILE A 50 -20.32 3.36 -4.22
N ILE A 51 -20.73 2.84 -5.38
CA ILE A 51 -21.92 2.01 -5.60
C ILE A 51 -21.49 0.78 -6.41
N GLY A 52 -22.01 -0.40 -6.08
CA GLY A 52 -21.74 -1.65 -6.80
C GLY A 52 -20.99 -2.70 -5.98
N TYR A 53 -20.44 -3.69 -6.70
CA TYR A 53 -19.68 -4.79 -6.12
C TYR A 53 -18.17 -4.53 -6.20
N TYR A 54 -17.47 -4.68 -5.08
CA TYR A 54 -16.03 -4.38 -4.98
C TYR A 54 -15.23 -5.61 -4.59
N ASN A 55 -14.21 -5.93 -5.38
CA ASN A 55 -13.15 -6.84 -5.00
C ASN A 55 -12.06 -6.04 -4.29
N ILE A 56 -11.78 -6.41 -3.04
CA ILE A 56 -10.80 -5.75 -2.17
C ILE A 56 -9.67 -6.72 -1.87
N GLN A 57 -8.45 -6.38 -2.24
CA GLN A 57 -7.24 -7.10 -1.84
C GLN A 57 -6.45 -6.30 -0.83
N ILE A 58 -6.08 -6.93 0.28
CA ILE A 58 -5.33 -6.30 1.35
C ILE A 58 -3.98 -6.98 1.48
N PHE A 59 -2.91 -6.23 1.30
CA PHE A 59 -1.55 -6.67 1.54
C PHE A 59 -1.09 -6.12 2.89
N CYS A 60 -0.63 -7.00 3.78
CA CYS A 60 -0.26 -6.63 5.14
C CYS A 60 1.26 -6.69 5.33
N ASP A 61 1.88 -5.56 5.67
CA ASP A 61 3.27 -5.48 6.13
C ASP A 61 3.32 -5.18 7.62
N ASN A 62 3.92 -6.11 8.38
CA ASN A 62 3.97 -6.06 9.84
C ASN A 62 4.75 -4.88 10.41
N LEU A 63 5.45 -4.09 9.61
CA LEU A 63 6.19 -2.91 10.06
C LEU A 63 5.49 -1.61 9.67
N TYR A 64 4.87 -1.54 8.48
CA TYR A 64 4.45 -0.26 7.90
C TYR A 64 2.97 -0.05 7.73
N GLY A 65 2.18 -1.13 7.62
CA GLY A 65 0.74 -1.05 7.51
C GLY A 65 0.21 -1.86 6.34
N TYR A 66 -0.72 -1.28 5.60
CA TYR A 66 -1.58 -2.00 4.68
C TYR A 66 -1.64 -1.29 3.33
N ILE A 67 -1.63 -2.09 2.27
CA ILE A 67 -1.98 -1.65 0.93
C ILE A 67 -3.28 -2.32 0.57
N ILE A 68 -4.24 -1.52 0.15
CA ILE A 68 -5.59 -1.97 -0.17
C ILE A 68 -5.81 -1.65 -1.64
N GLU A 69 -5.97 -2.68 -2.45
CA GLU A 69 -6.45 -2.56 -3.82
C GLU A 69 -7.97 -2.70 -3.80
N ILE A 70 -8.66 -1.71 -4.34
CA ILE A 70 -10.11 -1.68 -4.46
C ILE A 70 -10.41 -1.67 -5.96
N LYS A 71 -11.07 -2.73 -6.42
CA LYS A 71 -11.51 -2.87 -7.81
C LYS A 71 -13.02 -3.02 -7.83
N LYS A 72 -13.70 -2.11 -8.52
CA LYS A 72 -15.10 -2.27 -8.86
C LYS A 72 -15.24 -3.34 -9.93
N GLU A 73 -16.16 -4.27 -9.74
CA GLU A 73 -16.53 -5.23 -10.77
C GLU A 73 -17.63 -4.65 -11.63
N ASP A 74 -17.46 -4.76 -12.94
CA ASP A 74 -18.51 -4.46 -13.91
C ASP A 74 -19.48 -5.64 -13.96
N LEU A 75 -20.63 -5.47 -13.31
CA LEU A 75 -21.69 -6.47 -13.27
C LEU A 75 -22.91 -5.86 -13.94
N GLU A 76 -23.25 -6.38 -15.12
CA GLU A 76 -24.37 -5.93 -15.96
C GLU A 76 -25.72 -5.84 -15.21
N PHE A 77 -25.87 -6.56 -14.10
CA PHE A 77 -27.11 -6.63 -13.31
C PHE A 77 -27.09 -5.77 -12.03
N TYR A 78 -25.93 -5.22 -11.62
CA TYR A 78 -25.85 -4.46 -10.36
C TYR A 78 -26.43 -3.06 -10.48
N GLU A 79 -26.55 -2.52 -11.70
CA GLU A 79 -27.21 -1.24 -11.97
C GLU A 79 -28.68 -1.22 -11.52
N TYR A 80 -29.31 -2.39 -11.40
CA TYR A 80 -30.68 -2.53 -10.90
C TYR A 80 -30.80 -2.34 -9.37
N TYR A 81 -29.71 -2.54 -8.62
CA TYR A 81 -29.67 -2.35 -7.17
C TYR A 81 -29.14 -0.96 -6.83
N GLN A 82 -30.01 0.04 -6.95
CA GLN A 82 -29.70 1.40 -6.54
C GLN A 82 -29.21 1.42 -5.08
N ASN A 83 -28.09 2.10 -4.82
CA ASN A 83 -27.49 2.33 -3.50
C ASN A 83 -26.96 1.11 -2.73
N HIS A 84 -26.68 -0.01 -3.40
CA HIS A 84 -26.07 -1.17 -2.74
C HIS A 84 -24.55 -1.19 -2.94
N VAL A 85 -23.84 -1.49 -1.85
CA VAL A 85 -22.40 -1.73 -1.83
C VAL A 85 -22.18 -3.12 -1.25
N ASP A 86 -21.61 -4.00 -2.06
CA ASP A 86 -21.24 -5.35 -1.65
C ASP A 86 -19.74 -5.55 -1.92
N MET A 87 -19.09 -6.40 -1.13
CA MET A 87 -17.64 -6.47 -1.07
C MET A 87 -17.14 -7.90 -0.90
N LYS A 88 -16.11 -8.27 -1.67
CA LYS A 88 -15.31 -9.47 -1.43
C LYS A 88 -13.91 -9.08 -1.02
N ILE A 89 -13.54 -9.47 0.20
CA ILE A 89 -12.26 -9.09 0.81
C ILE A 89 -11.33 -10.30 0.86
N ILE A 90 -10.12 -10.14 0.32
CA ILE A 90 -9.03 -11.12 0.36
C ILE A 90 -7.84 -10.50 1.08
N ILE A 91 -7.30 -11.21 2.07
CA ILE A 91 -6.18 -10.74 2.90
C ILE A 91 -4.94 -11.58 2.59
N ASN A 92 -3.89 -10.91 2.14
CA ASN A 92 -2.57 -11.45 1.91
C ASN A 92 -1.65 -11.03 3.07
N ASP A 93 -1.48 -11.93 4.03
CA ASP A 93 -0.64 -11.68 5.20
C ASP A 93 0.86 -11.81 4.88
N LYS A 94 1.70 -11.25 5.76
CA LYS A 94 3.17 -11.40 5.76
C LYS A 94 3.87 -10.96 4.47
N GLN A 95 3.37 -9.88 3.87
CA GLN A 95 4.02 -9.27 2.71
C GLN A 95 5.21 -8.44 3.16
N LYS A 96 6.19 -8.26 2.26
CA LYS A 96 7.27 -7.30 2.43
C LYS A 96 7.10 -6.21 1.40
N PHE A 97 6.95 -4.97 1.87
CA PHE A 97 6.92 -3.83 0.98
C PHE A 97 8.34 -3.38 0.63
N MET A 98 8.55 -3.13 -0.66
CA MET A 98 9.76 -2.53 -1.19
C MET A 98 9.44 -1.12 -1.66
N TYR A 99 10.28 -0.16 -1.35
CA TYR A 99 10.08 1.23 -1.75
C TYR A 99 11.10 1.56 -2.83
N LYS A 100 10.65 1.65 -4.08
CA LYS A 100 11.49 2.05 -5.21
C LYS A 100 11.68 3.56 -5.15
N VAL A 101 12.91 3.99 -4.94
CA VAL A 101 13.22 5.42 -4.81
C VAL A 101 13.62 5.99 -6.16
N SER A 102 12.96 7.08 -6.55
CA SER A 102 13.22 7.77 -7.83
C SER A 102 14.52 8.57 -7.80
N ASN A 103 14.89 9.09 -6.63
CA ASN A 103 16.17 9.78 -6.40
C ASN A 103 16.69 9.46 -5.00
N THR A 104 17.90 8.93 -4.94
CA THR A 104 18.54 8.52 -3.68
C THR A 104 18.92 9.69 -2.77
N SER A 105 19.10 10.88 -3.37
CA SER A 105 19.38 12.13 -2.64
C SER A 105 18.22 12.56 -1.77
N VAL A 106 17.00 12.13 -2.12
CA VAL A 106 15.78 12.45 -1.39
C VAL A 106 15.76 11.62 -0.11
N VAL A 107 16.27 10.39 -0.13
CA VAL A 107 16.20 9.52 1.05
C VAL A 107 17.14 9.98 2.17
N CYS A 108 16.56 10.44 3.28
CA CYS A 108 17.31 10.81 4.47
C CYS A 108 18.27 9.69 4.92
N PRO A 109 19.55 9.98 5.19
CA PRO A 109 20.52 8.99 5.69
C PRO A 109 20.05 8.25 6.94
N GLY A 110 19.17 8.87 7.74
CA GLY A 110 18.46 8.27 8.87
C GLY A 110 17.68 7.01 8.52
N VAL A 111 16.98 7.01 7.38
CA VAL A 111 16.13 5.90 6.91
C VAL A 111 16.97 4.74 6.41
N LEU A 112 18.02 5.03 5.63
CA LEU A 112 18.88 4.02 5.02
C LEU A 112 19.50 3.04 6.03
N LYS A 113 19.77 3.50 7.26
CA LYS A 113 20.30 2.67 8.38
C LYS A 113 19.36 1.53 8.74
N TYR A 114 18.05 1.78 8.62
CA TYR A 114 16.96 0.89 8.98
C TYR A 114 16.39 0.14 7.79
N CYS A 115 17.08 0.18 6.64
CA CYS A 115 16.71 -0.57 5.44
C CYS A 115 17.80 -1.56 5.02
N TYR A 116 17.37 -2.61 4.33
CA TYR A 116 18.17 -3.28 3.33
C TYR A 116 18.06 -2.51 2.02
N LEU A 117 19.16 -2.48 1.28
CA LEU A 117 19.27 -1.76 0.02
C LEU A 117 19.41 -2.81 -1.09
N ARG A 118 18.51 -2.73 -2.06
CA ARG A 118 18.48 -3.62 -3.22
C ARG A 118 18.61 -2.81 -4.49
N LYS A 119 19.31 -3.34 -5.48
CA LYS A 119 19.49 -2.70 -6.79
C LYS A 119 19.11 -3.66 -7.90
N LEU A 120 18.46 -3.12 -8.93
CA LEU A 120 18.25 -3.78 -10.21
C LEU A 120 18.37 -2.71 -11.29
N ASN A 121 19.33 -2.85 -12.21
CA ASN A 121 19.66 -1.82 -13.19
C ASN A 121 19.97 -0.48 -12.51
N ASN A 122 19.28 0.61 -12.88
CA ASN A 122 19.41 1.93 -12.25
C ASN A 122 18.43 2.16 -11.09
N ASP A 123 17.55 1.19 -10.81
CA ASP A 123 16.55 1.32 -9.76
C ASP A 123 17.10 0.87 -8.41
N ILE A 124 16.80 1.66 -7.38
CA ILE A 124 17.15 1.35 -5.99
C ILE A 124 15.87 1.11 -5.20
N TYR A 125 15.89 0.05 -4.41
CA TYR A 125 14.78 -0.38 -3.59
C TYR A 125 15.20 -0.43 -2.13
N LEU A 126 14.38 0.18 -1.29
CA LEU A 126 14.53 0.15 0.15
C LEU A 126 13.58 -0.88 0.72
N ILE A 127 14.11 -1.83 1.49
CA ILE A 127 13.32 -2.81 2.22
C ILE A 127 13.56 -2.57 3.69
N PRO A 128 12.64 -1.95 4.41
CA PRO A 128 12.92 -1.66 5.80
C PRO A 128 13.03 -2.95 6.62
N LYS A 129 13.98 -2.96 7.57
CA LYS A 129 14.29 -4.11 8.45
C LYS A 129 13.93 -3.85 9.92
N LYS A 130 13.61 -2.61 10.25
CA LYS A 130 13.23 -2.12 11.58
C LYS A 130 12.28 -0.95 11.43
N THR A 131 11.36 -0.79 12.37
CA THR A 131 10.45 0.36 12.43
C THR A 131 11.23 1.68 12.33
N ILE A 132 10.77 2.57 11.44
CA ILE A 132 11.25 3.95 11.31
C ILE A 132 10.22 4.89 11.92
N THR A 133 10.59 6.15 12.16
CA THR A 133 9.63 7.14 12.70
C THR A 133 8.51 7.42 11.70
N GLN A 134 7.38 7.93 12.18
CA GLN A 134 6.24 8.25 11.32
C GLN A 134 6.57 9.33 10.28
N VAL A 135 7.36 10.33 10.67
CA VAL A 135 7.88 11.36 9.76
C VAL A 135 8.74 10.72 8.66
N GLN A 136 9.61 9.79 9.02
CA GLN A 136 10.45 9.06 8.06
C GLN A 136 9.62 8.18 7.12
N LEU A 137 8.57 7.54 7.63
CA LEU A 137 7.67 6.73 6.81
C LEU A 137 6.86 7.58 5.84
N GLY A 138 6.30 8.70 6.30
CA GLY A 138 5.58 9.65 5.43
C GLY A 138 6.47 10.12 4.28
N TYR A 139 7.69 10.55 4.63
CA TYR A 139 8.68 10.96 3.64
C TYR A 139 9.04 9.86 2.64
N LEU A 140 9.19 8.61 3.11
CA LEU A 140 9.46 7.48 2.24
C LEU A 140 8.29 7.25 1.27
N VAL A 141 7.05 7.23 1.75
CA VAL A 141 5.82 6.98 0.97
C VAL A 141 5.55 8.08 -0.07
N GLU A 142 5.89 9.32 0.23
CA GLU A 142 5.76 10.45 -0.69
C GLU A 142 6.80 10.41 -1.81
N ASN A 143 8.01 9.92 -1.52
CA ASN A 143 9.15 9.98 -2.43
C ASN A 143 9.54 8.62 -3.01
N SER A 144 8.63 7.65 -3.00
CA SER A 144 8.86 6.33 -3.57
C SER A 144 7.60 5.72 -4.16
N ASP A 145 7.84 4.80 -5.10
CA ASP A 145 6.82 3.88 -5.58
C ASP A 145 6.86 2.64 -4.69
N ILE A 146 5.71 2.30 -4.10
CA ILE A 146 5.61 1.15 -3.21
C ILE A 146 5.36 -0.10 -4.07
N VAL A 147 6.24 -1.08 -3.95
CA VAL A 147 6.14 -2.38 -4.60
C VAL A 147 5.78 -3.44 -3.57
N TYR A 148 4.74 -4.22 -3.86
CA TYR A 148 4.14 -5.18 -2.95
C TYR A 148 3.60 -6.41 -3.73
N GLY A 149 3.04 -7.38 -3.01
CA GLY A 149 2.47 -8.59 -3.60
C GLY A 149 3.51 -9.47 -4.32
N SER A 150 3.07 -10.20 -5.35
CA SER A 150 3.93 -11.06 -6.16
C SER A 150 5.11 -10.31 -6.80
N LYS A 151 4.88 -9.06 -7.23
CA LYS A 151 5.93 -8.21 -7.83
C LYS A 151 7.09 -7.96 -6.87
N ALA A 152 6.82 -7.79 -5.58
CA ALA A 152 7.88 -7.62 -4.58
C ALA A 152 8.69 -8.91 -4.39
N LEU A 153 8.04 -10.07 -4.40
CA LEU A 153 8.71 -11.38 -4.32
C LEU A 153 9.61 -11.63 -5.53
N ASP A 154 9.13 -11.32 -6.74
CA ASP A 154 9.91 -11.48 -7.97
C ASP A 154 11.13 -10.56 -7.98
N LEU A 155 10.97 -9.30 -7.53
CA LEU A 155 12.09 -8.37 -7.44
C LEU A 155 13.11 -8.79 -6.38
N LEU A 156 12.68 -9.36 -5.24
CA LEU A 156 13.58 -9.87 -4.22
C LEU A 156 14.56 -10.92 -4.77
N ASN A 157 14.10 -11.75 -5.71
CA ASN A 157 14.92 -12.79 -6.34
C ASN A 157 15.86 -12.26 -7.42
N ARG A 158 15.53 -11.11 -8.03
CA ARG A 158 16.28 -10.54 -9.15
C ARG A 158 17.23 -9.40 -8.74
N THR A 159 17.03 -8.83 -7.55
CA THR A 159 17.79 -7.67 -7.07
C THR A 159 19.01 -8.08 -6.27
N GLU A 160 20.08 -7.30 -6.42
CA GLU A 160 21.34 -7.49 -5.71
C GLU A 160 21.36 -6.66 -4.41
N ASN A 161 22.02 -7.17 -3.37
CA ASN A 161 22.26 -6.38 -2.15
C ASN A 161 23.37 -5.35 -2.40
N ILE A 162 23.12 -4.09 -2.06
CA ILE A 162 24.13 -3.02 -2.15
C ILE A 162 24.40 -2.38 -0.79
N LYS A 163 25.54 -1.70 -0.65
CA LYS A 163 25.90 -0.96 0.57
C LYS A 163 25.53 0.51 0.44
N THR A 164 25.27 1.17 1.56
CA THR A 164 24.87 2.59 1.60
C THR A 164 25.89 3.53 0.96
N LYS A 165 27.20 3.20 1.03
CA LYS A 165 28.27 3.98 0.38
C LYS A 165 28.19 3.98 -1.16
N GLN A 166 27.51 3.01 -1.77
CA GLN A 166 27.39 2.87 -3.23
C GLN A 166 26.20 3.67 -3.81
N ILE A 167 25.45 4.36 -2.96
CA ILE A 167 24.22 5.10 -3.33
C ILE A 167 24.49 6.59 -3.59
N PHE A 168 25.55 7.14 -2.99
CA PHE A 168 25.91 8.56 -3.03
C PHE A 168 27.16 8.83 -3.87
N VAL A 169 27.38 8.03 -4.93
CA VAL A 169 28.50 8.20 -5.88
C VAL A 169 28.00 8.92 -7.12
#